data_AF-A0A7X9Q5V4-F1
#
_entry.id   AF-A0A7X9Q5V4-F1
#
_cell.length_a   1.000
_cell.length_b   1.000
_cell.length_c   1.000
_cell.angle_alpha   90.00
_cell.angle_beta   90.00
_cell.angle_gamma   90.00
#
_symmetry.space_group_name_H-M   'P 1'
#
loop_
_entity.id
_entity.type
_entity.pdbx_description
1 polymer ?
#
loop_
_entity_poly.entity_id
_entity_poly.type
_entity_poly.pdbx_seq_one_letter_code
_entity_poly.pdbx_strand_id
1 'polypeptide(L)'
;MQKYLIKDISIVNEGKIEQKDILIGNKRIEKIDSNISVKEKCIEIDGAGKHLMPGAIDDQVHFREPGLTHKATIHTESRAAVAGGITSFMEMPNTIPNALNLKLLEDKYAIAKATSLANYSFFMGVSNHNADEALQVNKHKNDICGIKIFMGSSTGDMLVDNHNTLNKIFSECEILIATHCEDERLIRHNYQALKAQKPQLEPSDHPLIRNAEACFESSLIAIQFAQKHNSRLHILHISTEKELQLFGN
;
A
#
# COMPACT_ATOMS: atom_id res chain seq x y z
N MET A 1 24.62 20.15 -10.43
CA MET A 1 23.46 19.82 -9.57
C MET A 1 23.82 20.11 -8.13
N GLN A 2 22.85 20.44 -7.28
CA GLN A 2 23.07 20.69 -5.85
C GLN A 2 23.58 19.42 -5.15
N LYS A 3 24.63 19.54 -4.33
CA LYS A 3 25.12 18.46 -3.44
C LYS A 3 24.77 18.77 -1.99
N TYR A 4 24.51 17.73 -1.21
CA TYR A 4 24.30 17.82 0.23
C TYR A 4 25.32 16.95 0.95
N LEU A 5 25.95 17.48 1.99
CA LEU A 5 26.80 16.73 2.89
C LEU A 5 26.15 16.75 4.27
N ILE A 6 25.68 15.60 4.72
CA ILE A 6 25.15 15.43 6.08
C ILE A 6 26.31 14.94 6.93
N LYS A 7 26.72 15.72 7.93
CA LYS A 7 27.86 15.41 8.78
C LYS A 7 27.42 14.87 10.13
N ASP A 8 28.26 14.03 10.72
CA ASP A 8 28.12 13.57 12.11
C ASP A 8 26.70 13.07 12.42
N ILE A 9 26.18 12.17 11.58
CA ILE A 9 24.80 11.67 11.69
C ILE A 9 24.79 10.19 12.10
N SER A 10 23.87 9.81 13.00
CA SER A 10 23.65 8.40 13.34
C SER A 10 22.78 7.75 12.27
N ILE A 11 23.40 6.99 11.36
CA ILE A 11 22.71 6.29 10.28
C ILE A 11 22.10 5.01 10.83
N VAL A 12 20.79 4.86 10.69
CA VAL A 12 20.06 3.63 11.04
C VAL A 12 19.78 2.87 9.75
N ASN A 13 20.46 1.74 9.54
CA ASN A 13 20.26 0.89 8.37
C ASN A 13 20.57 -0.57 8.68
N GLU A 14 19.73 -1.49 8.19
CA GLU A 14 19.97 -2.94 8.24
C GLU A 14 20.34 -3.47 9.64
N GLY A 15 19.62 -3.02 10.67
CA GLY A 15 19.81 -3.46 12.07
C GLY A 15 21.04 -2.86 12.77
N LYS A 16 21.69 -1.86 12.17
CA LYS A 16 22.87 -1.18 12.74
C LYS A 16 22.62 0.32 12.88
N ILE A 17 23.31 0.91 13.85
CA ILE A 17 23.41 2.35 14.03
C ILE A 17 24.89 2.72 13.99
N GLU A 18 25.28 3.55 13.04
CA GLU A 18 26.67 3.97 12.84
C GLU A 18 26.78 5.49 12.67
N GLN A 19 27.72 6.11 13.39
CA GLN A 19 28.00 7.54 13.26
C GLN A 19 28.91 7.79 12.05
N LYS A 20 28.39 8.45 11.01
CA LYS A 20 29.10 8.67 9.73
C LYS A 20 28.65 9.98 9.07
N ASP A 21 29.33 10.34 7.98
CA ASP A 21 28.91 11.38 7.04
C ASP A 21 28.23 10.74 5.81
N ILE A 22 27.29 11.46 5.19
CA ILE A 22 26.65 11.07 3.92
C ILE A 22 26.78 12.20 2.90
N LEU A 23 27.34 11.88 1.73
CA LEU A 23 27.32 12.75 0.55
C LEU A 23 26.19 12.33 -0.38
N ILE A 24 25.33 13.30 -0.71
CA ILE A 24 24.23 13.14 -1.66
C ILE A 24 24.52 14.06 -2.85
N GLY A 25 24.47 13.49 -4.05
CA GLY A 25 24.63 14.22 -5.29
C GLY A 25 23.92 13.50 -6.44
N ASN A 26 23.53 14.26 -7.45
CA ASN A 26 22.76 13.74 -8.60
C ASN A 26 21.53 12.91 -8.20
N LYS A 27 20.84 13.32 -7.12
CA LYS A 27 19.66 12.64 -6.54
C LYS A 27 19.93 11.22 -6.01
N ARG A 28 21.18 10.86 -5.75
CA ARG A 28 21.61 9.58 -5.21
C ARG A 28 22.55 9.78 -4.03
N ILE A 29 22.67 8.76 -3.19
CA ILE A 29 23.74 8.68 -2.20
C ILE A 29 25.03 8.39 -2.98
N GLU A 30 25.99 9.32 -2.94
CA GLU A 30 27.28 9.18 -3.62
C GLU A 30 28.30 8.47 -2.73
N LYS A 31 28.30 8.76 -1.42
CA LYS A 31 29.29 8.21 -0.49
C LYS A 31 28.74 8.19 0.94
N ILE A 32 29.11 7.15 1.69
CA ILE A 32 28.95 7.05 3.15
C ILE A 32 30.32 6.71 3.73
N ASP A 33 30.84 7.50 4.66
CA ASP A 33 32.18 7.31 5.25
C ASP A 33 32.29 8.00 6.62
N SER A 34 33.31 7.70 7.42
CA SER A 34 33.48 8.29 8.76
C SER A 34 33.84 9.79 8.73
N ASN A 35 34.43 10.27 7.63
CA ASN A 35 34.75 11.68 7.44
C ASN A 35 34.81 11.98 5.94
N ILE A 36 33.90 12.83 5.45
CA ILE A 36 33.86 13.23 4.05
C ILE A 36 34.31 14.69 3.94
N SER A 37 35.32 14.92 3.11
CA SER A 37 35.75 16.26 2.69
C SER A 37 35.44 16.46 1.21
N VAL A 38 34.71 17.52 0.88
CA VAL A 38 34.28 17.82 -0.49
C VAL A 38 34.95 19.12 -0.93
N LYS A 39 35.61 19.12 -2.10
CA LYS A 39 36.22 20.33 -2.69
C LYS A 39 35.21 21.19 -3.45
N GLU A 40 34.09 20.59 -3.83
CA GLU A 40 33.02 21.24 -4.59
C GLU A 40 32.03 21.94 -3.64
N LYS A 41 31.28 22.92 -4.18
CA LYS A 41 30.22 23.59 -3.42
C LYS A 41 29.12 22.58 -3.05
N CYS A 42 28.90 22.38 -1.75
CA CYS A 42 27.81 21.57 -1.20
C CYS A 42 27.05 22.35 -0.11
N ILE A 43 25.81 21.94 0.17
CA ILE A 43 25.08 22.38 1.35
C ILE A 43 25.42 21.40 2.47
N GLU A 44 26.06 21.89 3.52
CA GLU A 44 26.34 21.10 4.70
C GLU A 44 25.14 21.13 5.65
N ILE A 45 24.83 19.97 6.22
CA ILE A 45 23.78 19.77 7.23
C ILE A 45 24.47 19.14 8.44
N ASP A 46 24.36 19.79 9.60
CA ASP A 46 24.82 19.25 10.87
C ASP A 46 23.82 18.20 11.38
N GLY A 47 24.26 16.94 11.43
CA GLY A 47 23.49 15.81 11.90
C GLY A 47 23.73 15.44 13.36
N ALA A 48 24.56 16.21 14.10
CA ALA A 48 24.96 15.87 15.45
C ALA A 48 23.75 15.59 16.37
N GLY A 49 23.77 14.43 17.02
CA GLY A 49 22.70 13.98 17.91
C GLY A 49 21.36 13.68 17.23
N LYS A 50 21.31 13.59 15.90
CA LYS A 50 20.12 13.19 15.13
C LYS A 50 20.28 11.78 14.57
N HIS A 51 19.16 11.21 14.14
CA HIS A 51 19.15 9.93 13.42
C HIS A 51 18.73 10.17 11.97
N LEU A 52 19.40 9.48 11.07
CA LEU A 52 19.02 9.42 9.66
C LEU A 52 18.59 8.02 9.31
N MET A 53 17.39 7.93 8.79
CA MET A 53 16.76 6.70 8.32
C MET A 53 16.49 6.83 6.81
N PRO A 54 16.45 5.71 6.06
CA PRO A 54 15.82 5.71 4.75
C PRO A 54 14.41 6.30 4.85
N GLY A 55 14.01 7.08 3.85
CA GLY A 55 12.64 7.57 3.79
C GLY A 55 11.66 6.41 3.77
N ALA A 56 10.59 6.50 4.55
CA ALA A 56 9.61 5.41 4.64
C ALA A 56 8.91 5.19 3.28
N ILE A 57 8.54 3.94 3.03
CA ILE A 57 7.75 3.52 1.88
C ILE A 57 6.41 3.04 2.43
N ASP A 58 5.34 3.75 2.08
CA ASP A 58 3.97 3.42 2.52
C ASP A 58 3.28 2.60 1.42
N ASP A 59 3.00 1.32 1.68
CA ASP A 59 2.44 0.40 0.70
C ASP A 59 0.91 0.47 0.57
N GLN A 60 0.24 1.31 1.38
CA GLN A 60 -1.20 1.43 1.33
C GLN A 60 -1.70 2.85 1.63
N VAL A 61 -1.90 3.62 0.57
CA VAL A 61 -2.58 4.92 0.67
C VAL A 61 -3.84 4.99 -0.20
N HIS A 62 -4.71 5.94 0.13
CA HIS A 62 -5.91 6.27 -0.65
C HIS A 62 -5.98 7.78 -0.86
N PHE A 63 -5.35 8.28 -1.92
CA PHE A 63 -5.24 9.73 -2.18
C PHE A 63 -6.44 10.31 -2.92
N ARG A 64 -7.46 9.48 -3.21
CA ARG A 64 -8.81 9.88 -3.64
C ARG A 64 -8.88 10.61 -4.99
N GLU A 65 -7.84 10.48 -5.80
CA GLU A 65 -7.76 11.11 -7.12
C GLU A 65 -7.50 10.05 -8.19
N PRO A 66 -8.34 9.97 -9.24
CA PRO A 66 -9.40 10.91 -9.64
C PRO A 66 -10.76 10.76 -8.92
N GLY A 67 -11.61 11.79 -9.09
CA GLY A 67 -13.06 11.76 -8.84
C GLY A 67 -13.55 11.89 -7.41
N LEU A 68 -12.67 11.83 -6.41
CA LEU A 68 -13.01 12.05 -5.00
C LEU A 68 -12.17 13.19 -4.39
N THR A 69 -11.80 14.18 -5.21
CA THR A 69 -10.83 15.24 -4.87
C THR A 69 -11.32 16.26 -3.85
N HIS A 70 -12.62 16.26 -3.52
CA HIS A 70 -13.14 16.99 -2.36
C HIS A 70 -12.64 16.42 -1.03
N LYS A 71 -12.10 15.20 -1.03
CA LYS A 71 -11.51 14.55 0.15
C LYS A 71 -10.01 14.79 0.22
N ALA A 72 -9.29 14.53 -0.88
CA ALA A 72 -7.84 14.53 -0.96
C ALA A 72 -7.38 14.48 -2.44
N THR A 73 -6.13 14.87 -2.72
CA THR A 73 -5.49 14.77 -4.04
C THR A 73 -4.09 14.17 -3.91
N ILE A 74 -3.53 13.63 -5.00
CA ILE A 74 -2.14 13.15 -4.99
C ILE A 74 -1.17 14.26 -4.56
N HIS A 75 -1.42 15.51 -4.96
CA HIS A 75 -0.62 16.66 -4.53
C HIS A 75 -0.67 16.89 -3.00
N THR A 76 -1.88 16.98 -2.44
CA THR A 76 -2.05 17.31 -1.02
C THR A 76 -1.50 16.22 -0.13
N GLU A 77 -1.75 14.96 -0.48
CA GLU A 77 -1.37 13.83 0.37
C GLU A 77 0.10 13.44 0.19
N SER A 78 0.68 13.55 -1.01
CA SER A 78 2.13 13.37 -1.17
C SER A 78 2.93 14.45 -0.44
N ARG A 79 2.39 15.68 -0.34
CA ARG A 79 2.98 16.73 0.50
C ARG A 79 2.90 16.38 1.99
N ALA A 80 1.81 15.79 2.45
CA ALA A 80 1.67 15.30 3.82
C ALA A 80 2.64 14.14 4.09
N ALA A 81 2.77 13.19 3.15
CA ALA A 81 3.69 12.07 3.20
C ALA A 81 5.14 12.54 3.41
N VAL A 82 5.65 13.43 2.55
CA VAL A 82 7.04 13.92 2.68
C VAL A 82 7.27 14.71 3.96
N ALA A 83 6.27 15.43 4.47
CA ALA A 83 6.35 16.11 5.76
C ALA A 83 6.46 15.14 6.94
N GLY A 84 5.90 13.93 6.81
CA GLY A 84 6.01 12.83 7.77
C GLY A 84 7.22 11.92 7.59
N GLY A 85 8.09 12.18 6.60
CA GLY A 85 9.24 11.32 6.29
C GLY A 85 8.94 10.12 5.38
N ILE A 86 7.73 10.05 4.81
CA ILE A 86 7.37 9.08 3.77
C ILE A 86 7.83 9.63 2.42
N THR A 87 8.68 8.89 1.72
CA THR A 87 9.29 9.33 0.45
C THR A 87 8.79 8.56 -0.76
N SER A 88 8.05 7.47 -0.54
CA SER A 88 7.41 6.69 -1.60
C SER A 88 6.06 6.15 -1.12
N PHE A 89 5.07 6.07 -1.99
CA PHE A 89 3.77 5.49 -1.66
C PHE A 89 3.25 4.53 -2.75
N MET A 90 2.36 3.62 -2.35
CA MET A 90 1.59 2.76 -3.26
C MET A 90 0.10 2.98 -3.04
N GLU A 91 -0.59 3.48 -4.05
CA GLU A 91 -1.97 3.94 -3.90
C GLU A 91 -2.98 2.92 -4.46
N MET A 92 -4.11 2.81 -3.75
CA MET A 92 -5.14 1.79 -3.96
C MET A 92 -6.13 2.15 -5.10
N PRO A 93 -6.67 1.16 -5.82
CA PRO A 93 -7.42 1.38 -7.07
C PRO A 93 -8.83 1.95 -6.89
N ASN A 94 -9.33 2.11 -5.67
CA ASN A 94 -10.71 2.49 -5.35
C ASN A 94 -11.00 4.01 -5.43
N THR A 95 -10.56 4.63 -6.53
CA THR A 95 -10.89 6.01 -6.95
C THR A 95 -12.15 6.04 -7.84
N ILE A 96 -12.53 7.21 -8.37
CA ILE A 96 -13.64 7.31 -9.34
C ILE A 96 -13.12 7.96 -10.65
N PRO A 97 -13.03 7.21 -11.76
CA PRO A 97 -13.28 5.77 -11.88
C PRO A 97 -12.27 4.91 -11.10
N ASN A 98 -12.64 3.66 -10.81
CA ASN A 98 -11.72 2.68 -10.21
C ASN A 98 -10.63 2.30 -11.22
N ALA A 99 -9.38 2.12 -10.79
CA ALA A 99 -8.27 1.72 -11.65
C ALA A 99 -8.33 0.22 -12.01
N LEU A 100 -9.31 -0.16 -12.83
CA LEU A 100 -9.64 -1.54 -13.23
C LEU A 100 -9.06 -1.96 -14.58
N ASN A 101 -8.30 -1.08 -15.24
CA ASN A 101 -7.64 -1.37 -16.51
C ASN A 101 -6.35 -0.55 -16.66
N LEU A 102 -5.48 -0.94 -17.60
CA LEU A 102 -4.16 -0.32 -17.74
C LEU A 102 -4.25 1.17 -18.10
N LYS A 103 -5.27 1.56 -18.88
CA LYS A 103 -5.47 2.96 -19.23
C LYS A 103 -5.77 3.81 -17.98
N LEU A 104 -6.68 3.36 -17.12
CA LEU A 104 -7.05 4.08 -15.90
C LEU A 104 -5.90 4.09 -14.89
N LEU A 105 -5.07 3.05 -14.87
CA LEU A 105 -3.86 3.02 -14.06
C LEU A 105 -2.84 4.06 -14.58
N GLU A 106 -2.61 4.11 -15.89
CA GLU A 106 -1.72 5.10 -16.54
C GLU A 106 -2.21 6.54 -16.33
N ASP A 107 -3.52 6.77 -16.35
CA ASP A 107 -4.10 8.08 -16.03
C ASP A 107 -3.65 8.55 -14.62
N LYS A 108 -3.52 7.64 -13.63
CA LYS A 108 -3.01 7.97 -12.28
C LYS A 108 -1.50 8.24 -12.28
N TYR A 109 -0.72 7.45 -13.01
CA TYR A 109 0.71 7.72 -13.19
C TYR A 109 0.95 9.11 -13.80
N ALA A 110 0.13 9.52 -14.78
CA ALA A 110 0.22 10.85 -15.37
C ALA A 110 -0.08 11.97 -14.36
N ILE A 111 -1.11 11.81 -13.51
CA ILE A 111 -1.42 12.78 -12.45
C ILE A 111 -0.28 12.89 -11.43
N ALA A 112 0.26 11.76 -10.96
CA ALA A 112 1.34 11.76 -9.99
C ALA A 112 2.65 12.31 -10.53
N LYS A 113 2.95 12.03 -11.81
CA LYS A 113 4.09 12.65 -12.51
C LYS A 113 4.02 14.16 -12.54
N ALA A 114 2.82 14.71 -12.65
CA ALA A 114 2.62 16.16 -12.69
C ALA A 114 2.59 16.79 -11.29
N THR A 115 2.16 16.07 -10.25
CA THR A 115 1.74 16.71 -8.99
C THR A 115 2.37 16.15 -7.72
N SER A 116 2.96 14.94 -7.75
CA SER A 116 3.48 14.26 -6.55
C SER A 116 4.82 14.82 -6.09
N LEU A 117 4.98 14.94 -4.77
CA LEU A 117 6.25 15.30 -4.11
C LEU A 117 7.06 14.07 -3.67
N ALA A 118 6.45 12.88 -3.66
CA ALA A 118 7.05 11.60 -3.30
C ALA A 118 7.12 10.67 -4.54
N ASN A 119 7.89 9.59 -4.46
CA ASN A 119 7.83 8.52 -5.45
C ASN A 119 6.50 7.76 -5.34
N TYR A 120 6.06 7.11 -6.41
CA TYR A 120 4.74 6.51 -6.47
C TYR A 120 4.72 5.22 -7.29
N SER A 121 3.80 4.34 -6.91
CA SER A 121 3.28 3.25 -7.73
C SER A 121 1.78 3.09 -7.42
N PHE A 122 1.07 2.33 -8.25
CA PHE A 122 -0.37 2.16 -8.12
C PHE A 122 -0.74 0.69 -8.24
N PHE A 123 -1.64 0.22 -7.38
CA PHE A 123 -2.20 -1.12 -7.50
C PHE A 123 -3.25 -1.16 -8.61
N MET A 124 -3.22 -2.20 -9.44
CA MET A 124 -4.32 -2.53 -10.35
C MET A 124 -5.48 -3.15 -9.55
N GLY A 125 -6.69 -2.66 -9.75
CA GLY A 125 -7.89 -3.19 -9.11
C GLY A 125 -8.42 -4.45 -9.79
N VAL A 126 -8.97 -5.34 -8.97
CA VAL A 126 -9.74 -6.49 -9.42
C VAL A 126 -11.21 -6.29 -9.06
N SER A 127 -12.08 -6.68 -10.00
CA SER A 127 -13.52 -6.79 -9.90
C SER A 127 -13.94 -8.18 -10.37
N ASN A 128 -15.21 -8.54 -10.17
CA ASN A 128 -15.77 -9.79 -10.69
C ASN A 128 -15.76 -9.89 -12.23
N HIS A 129 -15.49 -8.80 -12.97
CA HIS A 129 -15.68 -8.72 -14.42
C HIS A 129 -14.43 -8.32 -15.22
N ASN A 130 -13.28 -8.08 -14.57
CA ASN A 130 -12.08 -7.58 -15.25
C ASN A 130 -10.84 -8.49 -15.12
N ALA A 131 -11.00 -9.78 -14.80
CA ALA A 131 -9.84 -10.65 -14.53
C ALA A 131 -8.79 -10.63 -15.66
N ASP A 132 -9.21 -10.75 -16.93
CA ASP A 132 -8.31 -10.72 -18.09
C ASP A 132 -7.57 -9.39 -18.26
N GLU A 133 -8.24 -8.28 -17.91
CA GLU A 133 -7.67 -6.94 -17.96
C GLU A 133 -6.69 -6.72 -16.80
N ALA A 134 -7.06 -7.16 -15.59
CA ALA A 134 -6.20 -7.11 -14.42
C ALA A 134 -4.92 -7.95 -14.64
N LEU A 135 -5.00 -9.10 -15.31
CA LEU A 135 -3.85 -9.95 -15.61
C LEU A 135 -2.91 -9.38 -16.68
N GLN A 136 -3.29 -8.30 -17.38
CA GLN A 136 -2.35 -7.62 -18.28
C GLN A 136 -1.14 -7.03 -17.53
N VAL A 137 -1.25 -6.81 -16.21
CA VAL A 137 -0.13 -6.38 -15.36
C VAL A 137 1.07 -7.33 -15.38
N ASN A 138 0.89 -8.61 -15.73
CA ASN A 138 2.00 -9.55 -15.88
C ASN A 138 3.04 -9.06 -16.90
N LYS A 139 2.60 -8.34 -17.95
CA LYS A 139 3.47 -7.70 -18.95
C LYS A 139 4.24 -6.49 -18.41
N HIS A 140 3.83 -5.96 -17.25
CA HIS A 140 4.33 -4.74 -16.61
C HIS A 140 4.85 -5.01 -15.20
N LYS A 141 5.32 -6.24 -14.92
CA LYS A 141 5.70 -6.68 -13.58
C LYS A 141 6.84 -5.92 -12.90
N ASN A 142 7.58 -5.13 -13.67
CA ASN A 142 8.66 -4.27 -13.15
C ASN A 142 8.21 -2.82 -12.90
N ASP A 143 7.00 -2.44 -13.33
CA ASP A 143 6.51 -1.06 -13.30
C ASP A 143 5.34 -0.86 -12.33
N ILE A 144 4.60 -1.95 -12.04
CA ILE A 144 3.38 -1.96 -11.20
C ILE A 144 3.67 -2.72 -9.89
N CYS A 145 3.31 -2.13 -8.75
CA CYS A 145 3.60 -2.70 -7.43
C CYS A 145 2.81 -3.97 -7.07
N GLY A 146 1.65 -4.19 -7.72
CA GLY A 146 0.81 -5.36 -7.48
C GLY A 146 -0.61 -5.19 -7.99
N ILE A 147 -1.43 -6.20 -7.72
CA ILE A 147 -2.89 -6.10 -7.84
C ILE A 147 -3.54 -6.01 -6.45
N LYS A 148 -4.70 -5.36 -6.36
CA LYS A 148 -5.49 -5.25 -5.13
C LYS A 148 -6.87 -5.87 -5.32
N ILE A 149 -7.19 -6.82 -4.44
CA ILE A 149 -8.50 -7.47 -4.33
C ILE A 149 -9.16 -7.06 -3.01
N PHE A 150 -10.44 -6.68 -3.05
CA PHE A 150 -11.25 -6.50 -1.85
C PHE A 150 -12.19 -7.70 -1.72
N MET A 151 -11.89 -8.60 -0.78
CA MET A 151 -12.69 -9.80 -0.51
C MET A 151 -13.88 -9.52 0.43
N GLY A 152 -13.96 -8.28 0.94
CA GLY A 152 -15.06 -7.71 1.71
C GLY A 152 -14.97 -6.19 1.78
N SER A 153 -15.93 -5.54 2.45
CA SER A 153 -15.89 -4.10 2.77
C SER A 153 -15.78 -3.14 1.58
N SER A 154 -16.18 -3.58 0.38
CA SER A 154 -16.05 -2.76 -0.81
C SER A 154 -17.40 -2.16 -1.21
N THR A 155 -17.33 -0.99 -1.86
CA THR A 155 -18.49 -0.32 -2.44
C THR A 155 -18.42 -0.43 -3.96
N GLY A 156 -19.56 -0.72 -4.60
CA GLY A 156 -19.63 -0.90 -6.05
C GLY A 156 -18.97 -2.19 -6.56
N ASP A 157 -18.38 -2.13 -7.75
CA ASP A 157 -17.89 -3.30 -8.51
C ASP A 157 -16.59 -3.92 -7.97
N MET A 158 -15.99 -3.34 -6.94
CA MET A 158 -14.69 -3.73 -6.42
C MET A 158 -14.76 -4.87 -5.38
N LEU A 159 -15.95 -5.30 -4.95
CA LEU A 159 -16.10 -6.51 -4.14
C LEU A 159 -15.90 -7.73 -5.03
N VAL A 160 -14.93 -8.58 -4.68
CA VAL A 160 -14.63 -9.81 -5.41
C VAL A 160 -15.00 -11.02 -4.56
N ASP A 161 -16.24 -11.49 -4.75
CA ASP A 161 -16.80 -12.68 -4.10
C ASP A 161 -16.97 -13.87 -5.07
N ASN A 162 -16.68 -13.68 -6.36
CA ASN A 162 -16.75 -14.74 -7.35
C ASN A 162 -15.53 -15.68 -7.25
N HIS A 163 -15.79 -16.93 -6.86
CA HIS A 163 -14.75 -17.94 -6.70
C HIS A 163 -13.96 -18.23 -7.99
N ASN A 164 -14.59 -18.15 -9.18
CA ASN A 164 -13.90 -18.36 -10.45
C ASN A 164 -12.93 -17.21 -10.74
N THR A 165 -13.34 -15.97 -10.47
CA THR A 165 -12.48 -14.79 -10.59
C THR A 165 -11.28 -14.90 -9.65
N LEU A 166 -11.51 -15.22 -8.37
CA LEU A 166 -10.42 -15.44 -7.41
C LEU A 166 -9.50 -16.57 -7.86
N ASN A 167 -10.05 -17.73 -8.23
CA ASN A 167 -9.24 -18.86 -8.68
C ASN A 167 -8.37 -18.50 -9.88
N LYS A 168 -8.92 -17.80 -10.88
CA LYS A 168 -8.20 -17.35 -12.07
C LYS A 168 -7.07 -16.37 -11.74
N ILE A 169 -7.37 -15.35 -10.94
CA ILE A 169 -6.38 -14.34 -10.54
C ILE A 169 -5.23 -14.97 -9.77
N PHE A 170 -5.53 -15.81 -8.77
CA PHE A 170 -4.49 -16.47 -7.99
C PHE A 170 -3.69 -17.48 -8.83
N SER A 171 -4.29 -18.15 -9.82
CA SER A 171 -3.55 -19.09 -10.68
C SER A 171 -2.68 -18.44 -11.75
N GLU A 172 -3.04 -17.24 -12.22
CA GLU A 172 -2.41 -16.64 -13.41
C GLU A 172 -1.61 -15.35 -13.11
N CYS A 173 -1.80 -14.71 -11.96
CA CYS A 173 -1.07 -13.49 -11.61
C CYS A 173 0.40 -13.80 -11.30
N GLU A 174 1.32 -13.15 -12.04
CA GLU A 174 2.76 -13.29 -11.87
C GLU A 174 3.36 -12.30 -10.86
N ILE A 175 2.56 -11.35 -10.38
CA ILE A 175 2.99 -10.31 -9.43
C ILE A 175 2.29 -10.46 -8.07
N LEU A 176 2.68 -9.61 -7.12
CA LEU A 176 2.12 -9.59 -5.78
C LEU A 176 0.60 -9.31 -5.82
N ILE A 177 -0.15 -10.16 -5.10
CA ILE A 177 -1.58 -10.03 -4.87
C ILE A 177 -1.78 -9.46 -3.47
N ALA A 178 -2.25 -8.22 -3.38
CA ALA A 178 -2.63 -7.60 -2.12
C ALA A 178 -4.12 -7.79 -1.85
N THR A 179 -4.50 -8.23 -0.65
CA THR A 179 -5.90 -8.47 -0.30
C THR A 179 -6.34 -7.65 0.91
N HIS A 180 -7.55 -7.12 0.83
CA HIS A 180 -8.32 -6.74 2.02
C HIS A 180 -9.25 -7.90 2.38
N CYS A 181 -9.13 -8.43 3.58
CA CYS A 181 -9.77 -9.67 4.01
C CYS A 181 -10.80 -9.42 5.13
N GLU A 182 -12.08 -9.40 4.77
CA GLU A 182 -13.20 -9.43 5.72
C GLU A 182 -14.37 -10.20 5.08
N ASP A 183 -14.97 -11.18 5.76
CA ASP A 183 -16.07 -11.97 5.20
C ASP A 183 -17.40 -11.19 5.24
N GLU A 184 -17.85 -10.75 4.06
CA GLU A 184 -19.07 -9.95 3.90
C GLU A 184 -20.35 -10.69 4.36
N ARG A 185 -20.37 -12.03 4.32
CA ARG A 185 -21.53 -12.81 4.79
C ARG A 185 -21.63 -12.74 6.31
N LEU A 186 -20.51 -12.91 7.01
CA LEU A 186 -20.43 -12.76 8.47
C LEU A 186 -20.76 -11.33 8.89
N ILE A 187 -20.24 -10.33 8.19
CA ILE A 187 -20.54 -8.92 8.47
C ILE A 187 -22.04 -8.62 8.35
N ARG A 188 -22.68 -9.08 7.26
CA ARG A 188 -24.14 -8.91 7.07
C ARG A 188 -24.93 -9.64 8.14
N HIS A 189 -24.52 -10.85 8.49
CA HIS A 189 -25.16 -11.62 9.57
C HIS A 189 -25.07 -10.89 10.91
N ASN A 190 -23.87 -10.45 11.30
CA ASN A 190 -23.65 -9.72 12.55
C ASN A 190 -24.42 -8.40 12.58
N TYR A 191 -24.43 -7.67 11.46
CA TYR A 191 -25.21 -6.43 11.31
C TYR A 191 -26.70 -6.67 11.55
N GLN A 192 -27.28 -7.69 10.90
CA GLN A 192 -28.70 -8.01 11.04
C GLN A 192 -29.04 -8.46 12.46
N ALA A 193 -28.21 -9.33 13.06
CA ALA A 193 -28.38 -9.80 14.42
C ALA A 193 -28.34 -8.66 15.44
N LEU A 194 -27.38 -7.74 15.30
CA LEU A 194 -27.24 -6.61 16.20
C LEU A 194 -28.37 -5.60 15.99
N LYS A 195 -28.75 -5.30 14.74
CA LYS A 195 -29.85 -4.37 14.41
C LYS A 195 -31.20 -4.85 14.95
N ALA A 196 -31.42 -6.16 15.01
CA ALA A 196 -32.62 -6.76 15.59
C ALA A 196 -32.72 -6.55 17.11
N GLN A 197 -31.59 -6.46 17.81
CA GLN A 197 -31.54 -6.26 19.27
C GLN A 197 -31.39 -4.78 19.65
N LYS A 198 -30.65 -4.02 18.83
CA LYS A 198 -30.32 -2.61 18.99
C LYS A 198 -30.69 -1.84 17.71
N PRO A 199 -31.92 -1.30 17.63
CA PRO A 199 -32.39 -0.59 16.43
C PRO A 199 -31.57 0.64 16.06
N GLN A 200 -30.96 1.32 17.04
CA GLN A 200 -30.08 2.46 16.82
C GLN A 200 -28.63 2.07 17.10
N LEU A 201 -27.83 1.95 16.04
CA LEU A 201 -26.41 1.61 16.13
C LEU A 201 -25.56 2.86 16.35
N GLU A 202 -24.42 2.67 16.99
CA GLU A 202 -23.40 3.67 17.33
C GLU A 202 -22.03 3.24 16.75
N PRO A 203 -21.06 4.17 16.62
CA PRO A 203 -19.73 3.82 16.10
C PRO A 203 -19.03 2.68 16.87
N SER A 204 -19.28 2.55 18.17
CA SER A 204 -18.76 1.46 19.02
C SER A 204 -19.27 0.07 18.64
N ASP A 205 -20.37 -0.02 17.87
CA ASP A 205 -20.91 -1.29 17.38
C ASP A 205 -20.15 -1.81 16.14
N HIS A 206 -19.36 -0.95 15.49
CA HIS A 206 -18.62 -1.30 14.28
C HIS A 206 -17.74 -2.55 14.40
N PRO A 207 -16.88 -2.71 15.44
CA PRO A 207 -16.09 -3.93 15.62
C PRO A 207 -16.91 -5.16 16.05
N LEU A 208 -18.16 -4.99 16.51
CA LEU A 208 -19.06 -6.11 16.77
C LEU A 208 -19.64 -6.66 15.47
N ILE A 209 -19.87 -5.77 14.50
CA ILE A 209 -20.34 -6.11 13.15
C ILE A 209 -19.19 -6.71 12.33
N ARG A 210 -18.07 -6.00 12.28
CA ARG A 210 -16.83 -6.37 11.58
C ARG A 210 -15.85 -6.98 12.56
N ASN A 211 -16.21 -8.16 13.05
CA ASN A 211 -15.50 -8.80 14.15
C ASN A 211 -14.29 -9.61 13.67
N ALA A 212 -13.49 -10.11 14.62
CA ALA A 212 -12.30 -10.88 14.32
C ALA A 212 -12.56 -12.17 13.52
N GLU A 213 -13.77 -12.75 13.63
CA GLU A 213 -14.16 -13.92 12.83
C GLU A 213 -14.27 -13.56 11.35
N ALA A 214 -14.88 -12.42 11.02
CA ALA A 214 -14.99 -11.96 9.65
C ALA A 214 -13.60 -11.75 9.01
N CYS A 215 -12.65 -11.15 9.73
CA CYS A 215 -11.28 -10.98 9.24
C CYS A 215 -10.60 -12.34 9.03
N PHE A 216 -10.62 -13.19 10.06
CA PHE A 216 -9.96 -14.50 10.04
C PHE A 216 -10.44 -15.41 8.91
N GLU A 217 -11.76 -15.56 8.74
CA GLU A 217 -12.32 -16.44 7.72
C GLU A 217 -11.93 -16.00 6.30
N SER A 218 -11.98 -14.69 6.02
CA SER A 218 -11.53 -14.16 4.73
C SER A 218 -10.03 -14.32 4.52
N SER A 219 -9.21 -14.09 5.55
CA SER A 219 -7.75 -14.26 5.51
C SER A 219 -7.36 -15.71 5.25
N LEU A 220 -8.06 -16.66 5.89
CA LEU A 220 -7.88 -18.10 5.67
C LEU A 220 -8.18 -18.49 4.22
N ILE A 221 -9.29 -18.00 3.64
CA ILE A 221 -9.64 -18.27 2.24
C ILE A 221 -8.57 -17.72 1.28
N ALA A 222 -8.10 -16.48 1.50
CA ALA A 222 -7.05 -15.88 0.68
C ALA A 222 -5.76 -16.73 0.69
N ILE A 223 -5.36 -17.21 1.88
CA ILE A 223 -4.19 -18.08 2.05
C ILE A 223 -4.39 -19.43 1.37
N GLN A 224 -5.58 -20.04 1.46
CA GLN A 224 -5.87 -21.29 0.76
C GLN A 224 -5.74 -21.14 -0.75
N PHE A 225 -6.20 -20.03 -1.33
CA PHE A 225 -5.98 -19.75 -2.75
C PHE A 225 -4.49 -19.58 -3.09
N ALA A 226 -3.76 -18.81 -2.29
CA ALA A 226 -2.33 -18.59 -2.49
C ALA A 226 -1.52 -19.90 -2.38
N GLN A 227 -1.83 -20.75 -1.41
CA GLN A 227 -1.19 -22.06 -1.23
C GLN A 227 -1.52 -23.01 -2.39
N LYS A 228 -2.79 -23.06 -2.81
CA LYS A 228 -3.24 -23.92 -3.93
C LYS A 228 -2.50 -23.60 -5.23
N HIS A 229 -2.23 -22.33 -5.49
CA HIS A 229 -1.66 -21.85 -6.76
C HIS A 229 -0.21 -21.39 -6.66
N ASN A 230 0.41 -21.48 -5.47
CA ASN A 230 1.75 -20.98 -5.19
C ASN A 230 1.93 -19.49 -5.55
N SER A 231 0.90 -18.67 -5.27
CA SER A 231 0.88 -17.24 -5.58
C SER A 231 1.55 -16.39 -4.49
N ARG A 232 2.10 -15.23 -4.87
CA ARG A 232 2.64 -14.26 -3.91
C ARG A 232 1.52 -13.41 -3.30
N LEU A 233 1.03 -13.81 -2.13
CA LEU A 233 0.01 -13.09 -1.38
C LEU A 233 0.61 -12.10 -0.36
N HIS A 234 -0.03 -10.95 -0.22
CA HIS A 234 0.19 -9.96 0.84
C HIS A 234 -1.17 -9.55 1.44
N ILE A 235 -1.46 -9.96 2.67
CA ILE A 235 -2.68 -9.55 3.36
C ILE A 235 -2.42 -8.22 4.05
N LEU A 236 -3.22 -7.21 3.70
CA LEU A 236 -3.09 -5.86 4.20
C LEU A 236 -3.71 -5.69 5.59
N HIS A 237 -3.24 -4.68 6.33
CA HIS A 237 -3.82 -4.12 7.56
C HIS A 237 -4.45 -5.15 8.53
N ILE A 238 -3.70 -6.21 8.86
CA ILE A 238 -4.10 -7.19 9.90
C ILE A 238 -4.38 -6.46 11.21
N SER A 239 -5.54 -6.73 11.80
CA SER A 239 -6.01 -6.05 13.02
C SER A 239 -6.32 -6.99 14.17
N THR A 240 -6.13 -8.30 13.99
CA THR A 240 -6.54 -9.31 14.99
C THR A 240 -5.41 -10.26 15.35
N GLU A 241 -5.33 -10.64 16.63
CA GLU A 241 -4.43 -11.68 17.11
C GLU A 241 -4.73 -13.03 16.44
N LYS A 242 -6.02 -13.33 16.22
CA LYS A 242 -6.47 -14.59 15.63
C LYS A 242 -5.89 -14.80 14.22
N GLU A 243 -5.68 -13.75 13.43
CA GLU A 243 -5.08 -13.86 12.10
C GLU A 243 -3.58 -14.17 12.14
N LEU A 244 -2.87 -13.84 13.22
CA LEU A 244 -1.41 -14.04 13.32
C LEU A 244 -1.02 -15.52 13.17
N GLN A 245 -1.88 -16.45 13.61
CA GLN A 245 -1.63 -17.89 13.48
C GLN A 245 -1.61 -18.38 12.01
N LEU A 246 -2.11 -17.57 11.07
CA LEU A 246 -2.12 -17.90 9.65
C LEU A 246 -0.79 -17.59 8.94
N PHE A 247 0.12 -16.87 9.60
CA PHE A 247 1.41 -16.48 9.07
C PHE A 247 2.54 -17.27 9.73
N GLY A 248 3.52 -17.70 8.93
CA GLY A 248 4.61 -18.59 9.37
C GLY A 248 6.00 -17.95 9.40
N ASN A 249 6.09 -16.62 9.40
CA ASN A 249 7.36 -15.88 9.44
C ASN A 249 7.63 -15.31 10.83
#